data_AF-A0A1V8SPN1-F1
#
_entry.id   AF-A0A1V8SPN1-F1
#
_cell.length_a   1.000
_cell.length_b   1.000
_cell.length_c   1.000
_cell.angle_alpha   90.00
_cell.angle_beta   90.00
_cell.angle_gamma   90.00
#
_symmetry.space_group_name_H-M   'P 1'
#
loop_
_entity.id
_entity.type
_entity.pdbx_description
1 polymer ?
#
loop_
_entity_poly.entity_id
_entity_poly.type
_entity_poly.pdbx_seq_one_letter_code
_entity_poly.pdbx_strand_id
1 'polypeptide(L)'
;MQQRQSVMASDIWRTARLPPEQGCINPRDSLLDTMMNIPELLQRHDLLKQRCNLVSNGLGDQDRSSLLDDGECLLRDCSTTVEALRGWEMRTLEHLVASASHDVDPPTTLRQICKDYGYGFFHTVMYYWTGSILLKGQMWFTFALLSRLRLTAELSEHPKPSLPPNIDPREDAENIAANIMHYFESEAGLWGAQIAAFPLGAALHFFIVTEGSSSPSKQRLIATVGESSKAAYTLAFLASAAAETVPPDIRGDAADGKTHAGMASRWFSGESKAVTEVSSEAP
;
A
#
# COMPACT_ATOMS: atom_id res chain seq x y z
N MET A 1 2.95 2.97 31.08
CA MET A 1 2.15 2.22 30.08
C MET A 1 3.09 1.28 29.34
N GLN A 2 2.89 -0.03 29.42
CA GLN A 2 3.67 -1.00 28.64
C GLN A 2 3.08 -1.09 27.23
N GLN A 3 3.87 -0.73 26.22
CA GLN A 3 3.53 -0.92 24.81
C GLN A 3 3.53 -2.43 24.53
N ARG A 4 2.36 -3.00 24.18
CA ARG A 4 2.29 -4.38 23.70
C ARG A 4 2.97 -4.44 22.33
N GLN A 5 4.12 -5.12 22.25
CA GLN A 5 4.71 -5.48 20.96
C GLN A 5 3.75 -6.41 20.20
N SER A 6 3.56 -6.13 18.92
CA SER A 6 2.73 -6.96 18.03
C SER A 6 3.32 -8.37 17.97
N VAL A 7 2.46 -9.41 18.07
CA VAL A 7 2.87 -10.83 17.90
C VAL A 7 3.52 -11.07 16.52
N MET A 8 3.21 -10.20 15.55
CA MET A 8 3.81 -10.19 14.20
C MET A 8 5.25 -9.66 14.16
N ALA A 9 5.74 -8.99 15.23
CA ALA A 9 7.11 -8.48 15.32
C ALA A 9 8.10 -9.50 15.92
N SER A 10 7.66 -10.73 16.24
CA SER A 10 8.55 -11.77 16.77
C SER A 10 9.24 -12.56 15.66
N ASP A 11 10.50 -12.94 15.88
CA ASP A 11 11.33 -13.71 14.94
C ASP A 11 10.84 -15.16 14.71
N ILE A 12 9.82 -15.60 15.43
CA ILE A 12 9.26 -16.96 15.36
C ILE A 12 8.67 -17.24 13.96
N TRP A 13 8.11 -16.22 13.30
CA TRP A 13 7.61 -16.36 11.92
C TRP A 13 8.73 -16.31 10.88
N ARG A 14 9.83 -15.59 11.17
CA ARG A 14 10.99 -15.45 10.27
C ARG A 14 11.86 -16.71 10.19
N THR A 15 11.71 -17.63 11.15
CA THR A 15 12.56 -18.81 11.33
C THR A 15 11.97 -20.11 10.81
N ALA A 16 10.77 -20.10 10.22
CA ALA A 16 10.21 -21.25 9.50
C ALA A 16 10.82 -21.43 8.10
N ARG A 17 12.14 -21.21 7.96
CA ARG A 17 12.85 -21.46 6.71
C ARG A 17 12.93 -22.96 6.49
N LEU A 18 12.36 -23.43 5.38
CA LEU A 18 12.65 -24.77 4.86
C LEU A 18 14.18 -24.88 4.66
N PRO A 19 14.81 -26.01 5.01
CA PRO A 19 16.25 -26.17 4.92
C PRO A 19 16.75 -25.82 3.51
N PRO A 20 17.86 -25.06 3.39
CA PRO A 20 18.36 -24.52 2.12
C PRO A 20 18.80 -25.59 1.10
N GLU A 21 18.78 -26.87 1.46
CA GLU A 21 19.25 -27.99 0.65
C GLU A 21 18.29 -28.40 -0.48
N GLN A 22 17.10 -27.78 -0.62
CA GLN A 22 16.08 -28.16 -1.62
C GLN A 22 15.79 -27.12 -2.72
N GLY A 23 16.71 -26.18 -2.96
CA GLY A 23 17.02 -25.67 -4.31
C GLY A 23 15.97 -24.87 -5.10
N CYS A 24 14.73 -24.70 -4.63
CA CYS A 24 13.77 -23.79 -5.24
C CYS A 24 12.93 -23.13 -4.13
N ILE A 25 13.27 -21.89 -3.77
CA ILE A 25 12.38 -21.08 -2.94
C ILE A 25 11.12 -20.84 -3.79
N ASN A 26 10.00 -21.44 -3.38
CA ASN A 26 8.70 -21.19 -3.98
C ASN A 26 8.49 -19.66 -4.10
N PRO A 27 8.14 -19.11 -5.27
CA PRO A 27 7.95 -17.67 -5.45
C PRO A 27 7.03 -17.06 -4.39
N ARG A 28 6.00 -17.81 -3.97
CA ARG A 28 5.11 -17.40 -2.87
C ARG A 28 5.86 -17.23 -1.56
N ASP A 29 6.64 -18.21 -1.14
CA ASP A 29 7.34 -18.17 0.14
C ASP A 29 8.40 -17.07 0.12
N SER A 30 9.12 -16.89 -0.99
CA SER A 30 10.05 -15.77 -1.18
C SER A 30 9.36 -14.41 -1.08
N LEU A 31 8.15 -14.26 -1.62
CA LEU A 31 7.38 -13.02 -1.50
C LEU A 31 6.98 -12.77 -0.06
N LEU A 32 6.41 -13.78 0.60
CA LEU A 32 5.95 -13.67 1.98
C LEU A 32 7.10 -13.33 2.92
N ASP A 33 8.26 -13.94 2.73
CA ASP A 33 9.49 -13.63 3.47
C ASP A 33 9.89 -12.15 3.29
N THR A 34 9.77 -11.63 2.08
CA THR A 34 10.05 -10.21 1.78
C THR A 34 9.02 -9.30 2.45
N MET A 35 7.75 -9.71 2.46
CA MET A 35 6.63 -8.95 3.04
C MET A 35 6.59 -8.99 4.58
N MET A 36 7.32 -9.92 5.23
CA MET A 36 7.32 -10.05 6.70
C MET A 36 7.73 -8.76 7.43
N ASN A 37 8.49 -7.88 6.78
CA ASN A 37 8.91 -6.60 7.38
C ASN A 37 7.82 -5.52 7.31
N ILE A 38 6.85 -5.64 6.41
CA ILE A 38 5.83 -4.60 6.18
C ILE A 38 5.04 -4.28 7.46
N PRO A 39 4.52 -5.25 8.24
CA PRO A 39 3.77 -4.93 9.46
C PRO A 39 4.57 -4.11 10.48
N GLU A 40 5.85 -4.41 10.66
CA GLU A 40 6.73 -3.67 11.57
C GLU A 40 6.96 -2.23 11.06
N LEU A 41 7.18 -2.06 9.76
CA LEU A 41 7.33 -0.75 9.13
C LEU A 41 6.06 0.10 9.26
N LEU A 42 4.88 -0.49 9.03
CA LEU A 42 3.59 0.17 9.23
C LEU A 42 3.39 0.60 10.69
N GLN A 43 3.75 -0.26 11.65
CA GLN A 43 3.70 0.10 13.07
C GLN A 43 4.63 1.29 13.40
N ARG A 44 5.85 1.31 12.85
CA ARG A 44 6.79 2.42 13.03
C ARG A 44 6.25 3.72 12.41
N HIS A 45 5.57 3.64 11.27
CA HIS A 45 4.87 4.79 10.67
C HIS A 45 3.80 5.36 11.61
N ASP A 46 2.96 4.52 12.22
CA ASP A 46 1.92 4.96 13.16
C ASP A 46 2.54 5.66 14.38
N LEU A 47 3.63 5.12 14.93
CA LEU A 47 4.35 5.72 16.05
C LEU A 47 4.97 7.07 15.69
N LEU A 48 5.55 7.18 14.49
CA LEU A 48 6.11 8.44 13.98
C LEU A 48 5.01 9.51 13.85
N LYS A 49 3.86 9.13 13.29
CA LYS A 49 2.68 10.01 13.15
C LYS A 49 2.18 10.51 14.52
N GLN A 50 2.07 9.61 15.49
CA GLN A 50 1.67 9.97 16.86
C GLN A 50 2.65 10.97 17.50
N ARG A 51 3.96 10.73 17.36
CA ARG A 51 4.98 11.65 17.87
C ARG A 51 4.96 13.00 17.18
N CYS A 52 4.75 13.03 15.87
CA CYS A 52 4.64 14.30 15.13
C CYS A 52 3.45 15.16 15.61
N ASN A 53 2.31 14.53 15.90
CA ASN A 53 1.15 15.23 16.45
C ASN A 53 1.46 15.85 17.82
N LEU A 54 2.29 15.19 18.64
CA LEU A 54 2.74 15.74 19.93
C LEU A 54 3.72 16.90 19.75
N VAL A 55 4.65 16.81 18.79
CA VAL A 55 5.64 17.86 18.50
C VAL A 55 4.98 19.14 18.00
N SER A 56 3.94 19.01 17.18
CA SER A 56 3.16 20.14 16.67
C SER A 56 2.47 20.94 17.78
N ASN A 57 2.34 20.38 18.99
CA ASN A 57 1.76 21.04 20.17
C ASN A 57 2.81 21.72 21.09
N GLY A 58 4.04 21.95 20.61
CA GLY A 58 5.02 22.81 21.29
C GLY A 58 6.22 22.12 21.93
N LEU A 59 6.72 21.02 21.36
CA LEU A 59 7.99 20.41 21.80
C LEU A 59 9.22 21.15 21.25
N GLY A 60 10.35 21.00 21.94
CA GLY A 60 11.62 21.68 21.63
C GLY A 60 12.38 21.09 20.43
N ASP A 61 13.44 21.79 19.99
CA ASP A 61 14.16 21.45 18.76
C ASP A 61 14.87 20.09 18.78
N GLN A 62 15.27 19.61 19.97
CA GLN A 62 15.88 18.29 20.14
C GLN A 62 14.91 17.15 19.78
N ASP A 63 13.62 17.29 20.14
CA ASP A 63 12.59 16.29 19.81
C ASP A 63 12.29 16.29 18.31
N ARG A 64 12.35 17.46 17.67
CA ARG A 64 12.20 17.59 16.21
C ARG A 64 13.35 16.91 15.47
N SER A 65 14.59 17.13 15.90
CA SER A 65 15.77 16.50 15.30
C SER A 65 15.70 14.97 15.39
N SER A 66 15.41 14.41 16.57
CA SER A 66 15.20 12.96 16.72
C SER A 66 14.07 12.43 15.83
N LEU A 67 12.97 13.17 15.67
CA LEU A 67 11.86 12.77 14.82
C LEU A 67 12.25 12.74 13.34
N LEU A 68 13.11 13.66 12.90
CA LEU A 68 13.65 13.67 11.54
C LEU A 68 14.54 12.45 11.30
N ASP A 69 15.46 12.17 12.21
CA ASP A 69 16.36 11.00 12.14
C ASP A 69 15.58 9.69 12.07
N ASP A 70 14.56 9.53 12.93
CA ASP A 70 13.71 8.34 12.96
C ASP A 70 12.92 8.17 11.66
N GLY A 71 12.40 9.27 11.10
CA GLY A 71 11.67 9.24 9.84
C GLY A 71 12.56 8.94 8.64
N GLU A 72 13.78 9.46 8.59
CA GLU A 72 14.77 9.14 7.56
C GLU A 72 15.21 7.68 7.62
N CYS A 73 15.44 7.16 8.82
CA CYS A 73 15.72 5.76 9.05
C CYS A 73 14.56 4.88 8.53
N LEU A 74 13.32 5.24 8.87
CA LEU A 74 12.13 4.54 8.39
C LEU A 74 12.00 4.57 6.87
N LEU A 75 12.22 5.72 6.22
CA LEU A 75 12.19 5.81 4.76
C LEU A 75 13.24 4.91 4.10
N ARG A 76 14.43 4.78 4.69
CA ARG A 76 15.50 3.90 4.20
C ARG A 76 15.10 2.42 4.31
N ASP A 77 14.51 2.02 5.42
CA ASP A 77 14.05 0.64 5.65
C ASP A 77 12.90 0.27 4.70
N CYS A 78 11.94 1.20 4.50
CA CYS A 78 10.87 1.04 3.52
C CYS A 78 11.43 0.96 2.09
N SER A 79 12.40 1.80 1.73
CA SER A 79 13.05 1.76 0.41
C SER A 79 13.74 0.40 0.16
N THR A 80 14.44 -0.11 1.17
CA THR A 80 15.09 -1.43 1.10
C THR A 80 14.06 -2.53 0.84
N THR A 81 12.90 -2.47 1.51
CA THR A 81 11.81 -3.44 1.32
C THR A 81 11.14 -3.31 -0.05
N VAL A 82 10.94 -2.09 -0.57
CA VAL A 82 10.43 -1.85 -1.94
C VAL A 82 11.36 -2.42 -2.99
N GLU A 83 12.67 -2.19 -2.88
CA GLU A 83 13.64 -2.76 -3.82
C GLU A 83 13.72 -4.28 -3.73
N ALA A 84 13.54 -4.86 -2.52
CA ALA A 84 13.45 -6.31 -2.37
C ALA A 84 12.20 -6.90 -3.04
N LEU A 85 11.04 -6.24 -2.90
CA LEU A 85 9.79 -6.61 -3.59
C LEU A 85 9.96 -6.52 -5.11
N ARG A 86 10.59 -5.46 -5.61
CA ARG A 86 10.90 -5.32 -7.05
C ARG A 86 11.84 -6.42 -7.53
N GLY A 87 12.90 -6.71 -6.78
CA GLY A 87 13.80 -7.81 -7.08
C GLY A 87 13.10 -9.16 -7.12
N TRP A 88 12.06 -9.36 -6.29
CA TRP A 88 11.21 -10.55 -6.36
C TRP A 88 10.43 -10.63 -7.68
N GLU A 89 9.80 -9.53 -8.12
CA GLU A 89 9.08 -9.50 -9.39
C GLU A 89 10.01 -9.83 -10.56
N MET A 90 11.18 -9.19 -10.61
CA MET A 90 12.18 -9.43 -11.67
C MET A 90 12.60 -10.90 -11.74
N ARG A 91 12.98 -11.51 -10.62
CA ARG A 91 13.36 -12.94 -10.57
C ARG A 91 12.21 -13.86 -10.97
N THR A 92 10.99 -13.50 -10.60
CA THR A 92 9.78 -14.27 -10.95
C THR A 92 9.57 -14.22 -12.47
N LEU A 93 9.65 -13.04 -13.08
CA LEU A 93 9.56 -12.86 -14.52
C LEU A 93 10.65 -13.63 -15.26
N GLU A 94 11.90 -13.56 -14.81
CA GLU A 94 13.03 -14.29 -15.40
C GLU A 94 12.77 -15.81 -15.42
N HIS A 95 12.24 -16.39 -14.33
CA HIS A 95 11.89 -17.81 -14.28
C HIS A 95 10.73 -18.18 -15.22
N LEU A 96 9.73 -17.31 -15.32
CA LEU A 96 8.59 -17.53 -16.22
C LEU A 96 9.01 -17.44 -17.68
N VAL A 97 9.86 -16.47 -18.04
CA VAL A 97 10.41 -16.34 -19.40
C VAL A 97 11.31 -17.52 -19.74
N ALA A 98 12.17 -17.96 -18.83
CA ALA A 98 13.05 -19.11 -19.04
C ALA A 98 12.29 -20.43 -19.23
N SER A 99 11.06 -20.53 -18.73
CA SER A 99 10.19 -21.70 -18.90
C SER A 99 9.24 -21.61 -20.08
N ALA A 100 9.11 -20.44 -20.72
CA ALA A 100 8.26 -20.25 -21.89
C ALA A 100 8.94 -20.73 -23.19
N SER A 101 8.15 -21.29 -24.11
CA SER A 101 8.63 -21.67 -25.46
C SER A 101 9.05 -20.43 -26.25
N HIS A 102 10.20 -20.50 -26.95
CA HIS A 102 10.92 -19.40 -27.60
C HIS A 102 10.18 -18.57 -28.68
N ASP A 103 8.90 -18.82 -28.97
CA ASP A 103 8.17 -18.21 -30.09
C ASP A 103 7.28 -17.01 -29.71
N VAL A 104 7.30 -16.56 -28.45
CA VAL A 104 6.48 -15.41 -27.99
C VAL A 104 7.38 -14.33 -27.39
N ASP A 105 7.07 -13.06 -27.69
CA ASP A 105 7.73 -11.91 -27.07
C ASP A 105 7.67 -12.03 -25.54
N PRO A 106 8.80 -11.87 -24.83
CA PRO A 106 8.84 -12.09 -23.40
C PRO A 106 7.98 -11.05 -22.69
N PRO A 107 7.12 -11.46 -21.74
CA PRO A 107 6.32 -10.54 -20.95
C PRO A 107 7.21 -9.57 -20.19
N THR A 108 6.85 -8.29 -20.22
CA THR A 108 7.64 -7.24 -19.57
C THR A 108 7.24 -7.02 -18.11
N THR A 109 6.03 -7.43 -17.72
CA THR A 109 5.50 -7.27 -16.36
C THR A 109 4.59 -8.43 -15.96
N LEU A 110 4.45 -8.68 -14.65
CA LEU A 110 3.55 -9.72 -14.14
C LEU A 110 2.08 -9.45 -14.51
N ARG A 111 1.74 -8.18 -14.80
CA ARG A 111 0.41 -7.76 -15.25
C ARG A 111 -0.09 -8.57 -16.43
N GLN A 112 0.79 -8.91 -17.37
CA GLN A 112 0.42 -9.55 -18.64
C GLN A 112 0.13 -11.05 -18.50
N ILE A 113 0.76 -11.70 -17.53
CA ILE A 113 0.81 -13.17 -17.47
C ILE A 113 0.25 -13.77 -16.18
N CYS A 114 -0.03 -12.96 -15.16
CA CYS A 114 -0.39 -13.47 -13.83
C CYS A 114 -1.61 -14.41 -13.82
N LYS A 115 -2.53 -14.28 -14.77
CA LYS A 115 -3.74 -15.12 -14.90
C LYS A 115 -3.44 -16.48 -15.53
N ASP A 116 -2.37 -16.60 -16.32
CA ASP A 116 -2.10 -17.78 -17.14
C ASP A 116 -1.49 -18.94 -16.33
N TYR A 117 -0.95 -18.64 -15.13
CA TYR A 117 -0.28 -19.61 -14.25
C TYR A 117 -1.16 -20.05 -13.07
N GLY A 118 -2.48 -19.85 -13.18
CA GLY A 118 -3.48 -20.30 -12.21
C GLY A 118 -3.64 -19.43 -10.96
N TYR A 119 -4.70 -19.71 -10.20
CA TYR A 119 -5.15 -18.85 -9.09
C TYR A 119 -4.14 -18.66 -7.97
N GLY A 120 -3.38 -19.69 -7.62
CA GLY A 120 -2.38 -19.57 -6.55
C GLY A 120 -1.29 -18.57 -6.91
N PHE A 121 -0.83 -18.59 -8.16
CA PHE A 121 0.16 -17.65 -8.66
C PHE A 121 -0.43 -16.24 -8.78
N PHE A 122 -1.59 -16.13 -9.42
CA PHE A 122 -2.33 -14.87 -9.52
C PHE A 122 -2.51 -14.17 -8.16
N HIS A 123 -2.93 -14.93 -7.14
CA HIS A 123 -3.11 -14.41 -5.79
C HIS A 123 -1.78 -13.95 -5.16
N THR A 124 -0.69 -14.66 -5.43
CA THR A 124 0.66 -14.25 -5.01
C THR A 124 1.06 -12.91 -5.63
N VAL A 125 0.82 -12.72 -6.94
CA VAL A 125 1.06 -11.43 -7.63
C VAL A 125 0.21 -10.31 -7.04
N MET A 126 -1.05 -10.59 -6.69
CA MET A 126 -1.92 -9.62 -6.03
C MET A 126 -1.42 -9.21 -4.65
N TYR A 127 -0.82 -10.11 -3.87
CA TYR A 127 -0.15 -9.73 -2.61
C TYR A 127 1.03 -8.81 -2.85
N TYR A 128 1.82 -9.07 -3.88
CA TYR A 128 2.95 -8.22 -4.25
C TYR A 128 2.51 -6.79 -4.56
N TRP A 129 1.53 -6.60 -5.45
CA TRP A 129 1.02 -5.25 -5.77
C TRP A 129 0.39 -4.58 -4.56
N THR A 130 -0.41 -5.32 -3.77
CA THR A 130 -1.06 -4.77 -2.57
C THR A 130 -0.04 -4.34 -1.51
N GLY A 131 0.96 -5.18 -1.23
CA GLY A 131 2.05 -4.85 -0.31
C GLY A 131 2.85 -3.64 -0.77
N SER A 132 3.10 -3.54 -2.07
CA SER A 132 3.76 -2.39 -2.69
C SER A 132 2.95 -1.11 -2.52
N ILE A 133 1.64 -1.13 -2.76
CA ILE A 133 0.74 0.04 -2.54
C ILE A 133 0.81 0.51 -1.09
N LEU A 134 0.68 -0.41 -0.13
CA LEU A 134 0.69 -0.07 1.29
C LEU A 134 2.00 0.59 1.68
N LEU A 135 3.12 0.01 1.30
CA LEU A 135 4.43 0.49 1.69
C LEU A 135 4.78 1.82 1.01
N LYS A 136 4.61 1.89 -0.32
CA LYS A 136 4.85 3.12 -1.11
C LYS A 136 3.97 4.28 -0.66
N GLY A 137 2.70 4.00 -0.34
CA GLY A 137 1.79 5.00 0.21
C GLY A 137 2.28 5.60 1.54
N GLN A 138 2.76 4.75 2.46
CA GLN A 138 3.29 5.24 3.75
C GLN A 138 4.62 5.99 3.60
N MET A 139 5.46 5.57 2.65
CA MET A 139 6.68 6.31 2.30
C MET A 139 6.33 7.71 1.83
N TRP A 140 5.33 7.86 0.96
CA TRP A 140 4.92 9.16 0.46
C TRP A 140 4.41 10.08 1.59
N PHE A 141 3.59 9.54 2.50
CA PHE A 141 3.13 10.28 3.68
C PHE A 141 4.30 10.74 4.56
N THR A 142 5.23 9.84 4.87
CA THR A 142 6.36 10.16 5.75
C THR A 142 7.29 11.16 5.13
N PHE A 143 7.53 11.04 3.83
CA PHE A 143 8.30 12.05 3.10
C PHE A 143 7.65 13.44 3.19
N ALA A 144 6.33 13.53 3.00
CA ALA A 144 5.61 14.79 3.14
C ALA A 144 5.68 15.34 4.58
N LEU A 145 5.54 14.47 5.58
CA LEU A 145 5.65 14.80 7.00
C LEU A 145 7.01 15.40 7.35
N LEU A 146 8.09 14.72 6.96
CA LEU A 146 9.47 15.18 7.21
C LEU A 146 9.78 16.47 6.47
N SER A 147 9.29 16.62 5.24
CA SER A 147 9.43 17.85 4.47
C SER A 147 8.78 19.03 5.20
N ARG A 148 7.58 18.84 5.76
CA ARG A 148 6.87 19.86 6.55
C ARG A 148 7.63 20.23 7.83
N LEU A 149 8.09 19.23 8.58
CA LEU A 149 8.83 19.44 9.83
C LEU A 149 10.10 20.27 9.63
N ARG A 150 10.83 20.03 8.54
CA ARG A 150 12.05 20.79 8.22
C ARG A 150 11.76 22.24 7.87
N LEU A 151 10.69 22.51 7.12
CA LEU A 151 10.27 23.88 6.81
C LEU A 151 9.95 24.67 8.08
N THR A 152 9.31 24.03 9.07
CA THR A 152 8.95 24.68 10.33
C THR A 152 10.10 24.89 11.31
N ALA A 153 11.21 24.17 11.14
CA ALA A 153 12.30 24.15 12.11
C ALA A 153 13.48 25.08 11.76
N GLU A 154 13.40 25.85 10.67
CA GLU A 154 14.53 26.64 10.10
C GLU A 154 15.82 25.81 9.93
N LEU A 155 15.71 24.48 9.88
CA LEU A 155 16.81 23.54 9.72
C LEU A 155 17.23 23.47 8.24
N SER A 156 17.70 24.60 7.72
CA SER A 156 18.13 24.77 6.32
C SER A 156 19.40 23.97 5.98
N GLU A 157 20.11 23.45 6.99
CA GLU A 157 21.36 22.70 6.81
C GLU A 157 21.14 21.21 6.48
N HIS A 158 19.94 20.65 6.67
CA HIS A 158 19.70 19.23 6.38
C HIS A 158 19.30 19.02 4.91
N PRO A 159 20.07 18.22 4.13
CA PRO A 159 19.77 17.96 2.72
C PRO A 159 18.40 17.31 2.58
N LYS A 160 17.53 17.86 1.72
CA LYS A 160 16.18 17.36 1.43
C LYS A 160 16.21 15.83 1.27
N PRO A 161 15.29 15.06 1.89
CA PRO A 161 15.32 13.61 1.72
C PRO A 161 15.16 13.32 0.22
N SER A 162 16.00 12.45 -0.33
CA SER A 162 15.79 11.98 -1.70
C SER A 162 14.77 10.85 -1.65
N LEU A 163 13.63 11.03 -2.31
CA LEU A 163 12.74 9.92 -2.57
C LEU A 163 13.38 8.97 -3.59
N PRO A 164 13.29 7.64 -3.39
CA PRO A 164 13.64 6.69 -4.44
C PRO A 164 12.81 6.95 -5.71
N PRO A 165 13.37 6.66 -6.91
CA PRO A 165 12.66 6.89 -8.17
C PRO A 165 11.40 6.03 -8.37
N ASN A 166 11.17 5.00 -7.55
CA ASN A 166 10.13 3.99 -7.73
C ASN A 166 9.05 3.98 -6.63
N ILE A 167 8.79 5.13 -5.99
CA ILE A 167 7.81 5.22 -4.90
C ILE A 167 6.37 5.40 -5.36
N ASP A 168 6.10 5.58 -6.66
CA ASP A 168 4.73 5.79 -7.13
C ASP A 168 3.95 4.47 -7.05
N PRO A 169 2.86 4.37 -6.26
CA PRO A 169 2.03 3.18 -6.19
C PRO A 169 1.04 3.06 -7.36
N ARG A 170 1.01 4.03 -8.28
CA ARG A 170 0.05 4.07 -9.39
C ARG A 170 0.08 2.81 -10.25
N GLU A 171 1.26 2.37 -10.65
CA GLU A 171 1.40 1.19 -11.51
C GLU A 171 0.83 -0.07 -10.83
N ASP A 172 1.10 -0.27 -9.53
CA ASP A 172 0.56 -1.39 -8.75
C ASP A 172 -0.97 -1.33 -8.67
N ALA A 173 -1.54 -0.14 -8.42
CA ALA A 173 -2.98 0.06 -8.35
C ALA A 173 -3.67 -0.18 -9.70
N GLU A 174 -3.06 0.26 -10.80
CA GLU A 174 -3.54 0.01 -12.16
C GLU A 174 -3.44 -1.47 -12.54
N ASN A 175 -2.38 -2.15 -12.11
CA ASN A 175 -2.22 -3.59 -12.31
C ASN A 175 -3.28 -4.39 -11.56
N ILE A 176 -3.60 -4.02 -10.32
CA ILE A 176 -4.74 -4.61 -9.58
C ILE A 176 -6.03 -4.33 -10.35
N ALA A 177 -6.30 -3.08 -10.73
CA ALA A 177 -7.53 -2.70 -11.40
C ALA A 177 -7.76 -3.48 -12.71
N ALA A 178 -6.70 -3.70 -13.50
CA ALA A 178 -6.75 -4.45 -14.75
C ALA A 178 -7.01 -5.96 -14.54
N ASN A 179 -6.69 -6.48 -13.36
CA ASN A 179 -6.64 -7.92 -13.11
C ASN A 179 -7.65 -8.42 -12.08
N ILE A 180 -8.28 -7.53 -11.30
CA ILE A 180 -9.17 -7.87 -10.19
C ILE A 180 -10.35 -8.76 -10.60
N MET A 181 -10.83 -8.64 -11.84
CA MET A 181 -11.97 -9.41 -12.34
C MET A 181 -11.76 -10.92 -12.31
N HIS A 182 -10.49 -11.36 -12.35
CA HIS A 182 -10.16 -12.77 -12.32
C HIS A 182 -10.55 -13.45 -10.99
N TYR A 183 -10.62 -12.70 -9.88
CA TYR A 183 -11.17 -13.21 -8.62
C TYR A 183 -12.67 -13.52 -8.67
N PHE A 184 -13.40 -13.01 -9.66
CA PHE A 184 -14.84 -13.19 -9.79
C PHE A 184 -15.23 -14.16 -10.91
N GLU A 185 -14.26 -14.78 -11.57
CA GLU A 185 -14.52 -15.84 -12.54
C GLU A 185 -15.06 -17.12 -11.85
N SER A 186 -15.56 -18.08 -12.62
CA SER A 186 -16.12 -19.33 -12.08
C SER A 186 -15.10 -20.16 -11.31
N GLU A 187 -13.87 -20.19 -11.79
CA GLU A 187 -12.79 -21.02 -11.27
C GLU A 187 -12.29 -20.56 -9.89
N ALA A 188 -12.35 -19.25 -9.60
CA ALA A 188 -12.00 -18.69 -8.29
C ALA A 188 -12.96 -19.12 -7.15
N GLY A 189 -14.19 -19.47 -7.52
CA GLY A 189 -15.27 -19.78 -6.58
C GLY A 189 -15.57 -18.65 -5.58
N LEU A 190 -16.13 -19.02 -4.43
CA LEU A 190 -16.44 -18.08 -3.35
C LEU A 190 -15.17 -17.51 -2.69
N TRP A 191 -14.10 -18.29 -2.65
CA TRP A 191 -12.82 -17.90 -2.05
C TRP A 191 -12.20 -16.70 -2.77
N GLY A 192 -12.23 -16.67 -4.10
CA GLY A 192 -11.75 -15.54 -4.87
C GLY A 192 -12.45 -14.23 -4.51
N ALA A 193 -13.78 -14.24 -4.43
CA ALA A 193 -14.56 -13.06 -4.09
C ALA A 193 -14.25 -12.51 -2.68
N GLN A 194 -14.06 -13.40 -1.69
CA GLN A 194 -13.70 -12.99 -0.33
C GLN A 194 -12.31 -12.34 -0.27
N ILE A 195 -11.35 -12.92 -0.98
CA ILE A 195 -9.96 -12.46 -1.00
C ILE A 195 -9.81 -11.14 -1.77
N ALA A 196 -10.63 -10.92 -2.80
CA ALA A 196 -10.59 -9.73 -3.65
C ALA A 196 -10.77 -8.41 -2.88
N ALA A 197 -11.43 -8.45 -1.71
CA ALA A 197 -11.74 -7.25 -0.93
C ALA A 197 -10.49 -6.43 -0.61
N PHE A 198 -9.41 -7.07 -0.17
CA PHE A 198 -8.21 -6.36 0.25
C PHE A 198 -7.46 -5.65 -0.91
N PRO A 199 -7.05 -6.34 -2.00
CA PRO A 199 -6.42 -5.67 -3.14
C PRO A 199 -7.34 -4.63 -3.79
N LEU A 200 -8.64 -4.93 -3.93
CA LEU A 200 -9.62 -3.97 -4.47
C LEU A 200 -9.70 -2.72 -3.59
N GLY A 201 -9.80 -2.90 -2.27
CA GLY A 201 -9.83 -1.81 -1.30
C GLY A 201 -8.58 -0.95 -1.37
N ALA A 202 -7.39 -1.56 -1.45
CA ALA A 202 -6.12 -0.85 -1.56
C ALA A 202 -6.04 0.02 -2.83
N ALA A 203 -6.40 -0.54 -3.99
CA ALA A 203 -6.41 0.20 -5.25
C ALA A 203 -7.46 1.33 -5.27
N LEU A 204 -8.69 1.05 -4.81
CA LEU A 204 -9.73 2.08 -4.68
C LEU A 204 -9.28 3.21 -3.77
N HIS A 205 -8.68 2.86 -2.64
CA HIS A 205 -8.17 3.83 -1.68
C HIS A 205 -7.11 4.72 -2.33
N PHE A 206 -6.13 4.13 -3.01
CA PHE A 206 -5.10 4.88 -3.72
C PHE A 206 -5.70 5.89 -4.71
N PHE A 207 -6.64 5.46 -5.56
CA PHE A 207 -7.28 6.35 -6.52
C PHE A 207 -8.08 7.47 -5.85
N ILE A 208 -8.78 7.17 -4.74
CA ILE A 208 -9.53 8.20 -4.00
C ILE A 208 -8.59 9.24 -3.40
N VAL A 209 -7.46 8.82 -2.82
CA VAL A 209 -6.52 9.75 -2.19
C VAL A 209 -5.78 10.61 -3.21
N THR A 210 -5.40 10.03 -4.35
CA THR A 210 -4.57 10.73 -5.34
C THR A 210 -5.36 11.51 -6.40
N GLU A 211 -6.56 11.05 -6.75
CA GLU A 211 -7.38 11.64 -7.82
C GLU A 211 -8.73 12.19 -7.31
N GLY A 212 -9.05 11.98 -6.02
CA GLY A 212 -10.28 12.44 -5.40
C GLY A 212 -11.49 11.53 -5.61
N SER A 213 -12.63 11.93 -5.06
CA SER A 213 -13.86 11.12 -5.07
C SER A 213 -14.46 10.92 -6.46
N SER A 214 -14.23 11.85 -7.38
CA SER A 214 -14.67 11.78 -8.77
C SER A 214 -13.62 11.15 -9.71
N SER A 215 -12.62 10.46 -9.17
CA SER A 215 -11.56 9.77 -9.92
C SER A 215 -12.14 8.90 -11.05
N PRO A 216 -11.72 9.12 -12.31
CA PRO A 216 -12.06 8.24 -13.43
C PRO A 216 -11.55 6.81 -13.23
N SER A 217 -10.37 6.64 -12.63
CA SER A 217 -9.79 5.32 -12.34
C SER A 217 -10.63 4.57 -11.31
N LYS A 218 -11.07 5.24 -10.25
CA LYS A 218 -12.02 4.69 -9.27
C LYS A 218 -13.34 4.29 -9.93
N GLN A 219 -13.93 5.17 -10.73
CA GLN A 219 -15.21 4.92 -11.40
C GLN A 219 -15.15 3.72 -12.34
N ARG A 220 -14.08 3.63 -13.16
CA ARG A 220 -13.83 2.48 -14.03
C ARG A 220 -13.71 1.19 -13.22
N LEU A 221 -12.91 1.20 -12.16
CA LEU A 221 -12.73 0.02 -11.31
C LEU A 221 -14.05 -0.45 -10.68
N ILE A 222 -14.84 0.47 -10.13
CA ILE A 222 -16.17 0.13 -9.57
C ILE A 222 -17.11 -0.39 -10.66
N ALA A 223 -17.14 0.24 -11.83
CA ALA A 223 -17.99 -0.20 -12.94
C ALA A 223 -17.64 -1.62 -13.38
N THR A 224 -16.35 -1.87 -13.63
CA THR A 224 -15.83 -3.18 -14.03
C THR A 224 -16.16 -4.26 -13.00
N VAL A 225 -15.95 -3.99 -11.71
CA VAL A 225 -16.30 -4.96 -10.64
C VAL A 225 -17.82 -5.16 -10.54
N GLY A 226 -18.61 -4.10 -10.77
CA GLY A 226 -20.07 -4.14 -10.75
C GLY A 226 -20.72 -4.98 -11.86
N GLU A 227 -19.98 -5.32 -12.91
CA GLU A 227 -20.46 -6.23 -13.98
C GLU A 227 -20.62 -7.68 -13.48
N SER A 228 -19.93 -8.06 -12.40
CA SER A 228 -20.03 -9.41 -11.83
C SER A 228 -20.95 -9.46 -10.61
N SER A 229 -22.01 -10.26 -10.69
CA SER A 229 -22.92 -10.51 -9.56
C SER A 229 -22.20 -11.13 -8.34
N LYS A 230 -21.07 -11.82 -8.55
CA LYS A 230 -20.26 -12.40 -7.46
C LYS A 230 -19.49 -11.34 -6.67
N ALA A 231 -19.26 -10.16 -7.25
CA ALA A 231 -18.57 -9.07 -6.56
C ALA A 231 -19.48 -8.32 -5.57
N ALA A 232 -20.79 -8.58 -5.58
CA ALA A 232 -21.75 -7.89 -4.71
C ALA A 232 -21.37 -7.99 -3.23
N TYR A 233 -20.91 -9.17 -2.78
CA TYR A 233 -20.44 -9.35 -1.40
C TYR A 233 -19.21 -8.51 -1.10
N THR A 234 -18.20 -8.54 -1.98
CA THR A 234 -16.94 -7.80 -1.83
C THR A 234 -17.19 -6.29 -1.77
N LEU A 235 -18.05 -5.77 -2.65
CA LEU A 235 -18.44 -4.37 -2.66
C LEU A 235 -19.22 -3.98 -1.40
N ALA A 236 -20.16 -4.82 -0.95
CA ALA A 236 -20.90 -4.59 0.29
C ALA A 236 -19.98 -4.58 1.51
N PHE A 237 -19.02 -5.52 1.57
CA PHE A 237 -18.01 -5.57 2.62
C PHE A 237 -17.16 -4.30 2.63
N LEU A 238 -16.66 -3.86 1.47
CA LEU A 238 -15.85 -2.63 1.37
C LEU A 238 -16.65 -1.39 1.78
N ALA A 239 -17.92 -1.30 1.38
CA ALA A 239 -18.81 -0.22 1.80
C ALA A 239 -19.01 -0.22 3.33
N SER A 240 -19.21 -1.41 3.93
CA SER A 240 -19.34 -1.57 5.37
C SER A 240 -18.07 -1.17 6.12
N ALA A 241 -16.90 -1.65 5.67
CA ALA A 241 -15.60 -1.33 6.27
C ALA A 241 -15.29 0.18 6.19
N ALA A 242 -15.62 0.82 5.06
CA ALA A 242 -15.50 2.27 4.92
C ALA A 242 -16.41 3.03 5.90
N ALA A 243 -17.63 2.53 6.17
CA ALA A 243 -18.55 3.16 7.12
C ALA A 243 -18.16 2.96 8.60
N GLU A 244 -17.53 1.83 8.95
CA GLU A 244 -17.13 1.52 10.33
C GLU A 244 -15.86 2.23 10.81
N THR A 245 -14.98 2.61 9.89
CA THR A 245 -13.71 3.30 10.20
C THR A 245 -13.87 4.79 10.48
N VAL A 246 -15.12 5.27 10.58
CA VAL A 246 -15.48 6.65 10.91
C VAL A 246 -15.87 6.74 12.39
N PRO A 247 -15.28 7.67 13.15
CA PRO A 247 -15.73 7.96 14.50
C PRO A 247 -17.26 8.24 14.55
N PRO A 248 -17.99 7.76 15.57
CA PRO A 248 -19.46 7.84 15.62
C PRO A 248 -20.02 9.26 15.50
N ASP A 249 -19.24 10.24 15.95
CA ASP A 249 -19.51 11.69 15.94
C ASP A 249 -19.38 12.35 14.55
N ILE A 250 -18.89 11.61 13.55
CA ILE A 250 -18.63 12.11 12.18
C ILE A 250 -19.17 11.16 11.10
N ARG A 251 -20.02 10.18 11.46
CA ARG A 251 -20.63 9.23 10.51
C ARG A 251 -21.46 9.98 9.46
N GLY A 252 -20.84 10.22 8.30
CA GLY A 252 -21.54 10.52 7.06
C GLY A 252 -21.83 9.24 6.29
N ASP A 253 -22.58 9.36 5.19
CA ASP A 253 -22.89 8.24 4.31
C ASP A 253 -21.65 7.86 3.47
N ALA A 254 -21.18 6.62 3.57
CA ALA A 254 -20.07 6.13 2.74
C ALA A 254 -20.43 6.03 1.23
N ALA A 255 -21.74 6.10 0.90
CA ALA A 255 -22.22 6.28 -0.46
C ALA A 255 -22.04 7.71 -0.98
N ASP A 256 -21.86 8.70 -0.09
CA ASP A 256 -21.48 10.06 -0.48
C ASP A 256 -19.98 10.14 -0.78
N GLY A 257 -19.66 10.37 -2.05
CA GLY A 257 -18.28 10.46 -2.54
C GLY A 257 -17.45 11.52 -1.80
N LYS A 258 -18.04 12.65 -1.38
CA LYS A 258 -17.29 13.69 -0.65
C LYS A 258 -16.91 13.24 0.76
N THR A 259 -17.84 12.62 1.47
CA THR A 259 -17.58 11.99 2.77
C THR A 259 -16.51 10.90 2.64
N HIS A 260 -16.60 10.03 1.63
CA HIS A 260 -15.62 8.96 1.41
C HIS A 260 -14.22 9.48 1.05
N ALA A 261 -14.10 10.52 0.23
CA ALA A 261 -12.79 11.15 0.03
C ALA A 261 -12.23 11.78 1.31
N GLY A 262 -13.08 12.37 2.16
CA GLY A 262 -12.67 12.87 3.48
C GLY A 262 -12.23 11.75 4.44
N MET A 263 -12.82 10.57 4.34
CA MET A 263 -12.44 9.39 5.13
C MET A 263 -11.12 8.79 4.64
N ALA A 264 -10.99 8.59 3.34
CA ALA A 264 -9.80 8.03 2.71
C ALA A 264 -8.59 8.97 2.88
N SER A 265 -8.78 10.27 2.69
CA SER A 265 -7.71 11.25 2.89
C SER A 265 -7.18 11.24 4.32
N ARG A 266 -8.03 11.07 5.36
CA ARG A 266 -7.60 11.02 6.77
C ARG A 266 -6.74 9.80 7.15
N TRP A 267 -6.83 8.69 6.41
CA TRP A 267 -5.92 7.56 6.63
C TRP A 267 -4.47 7.96 6.31
N PHE A 268 -4.28 8.77 5.26
CA PHE A 268 -2.96 9.25 4.85
C PHE A 268 -2.61 10.64 5.36
N SER A 269 -3.55 11.53 5.64
CA SER A 269 -3.31 12.86 6.17
C SER A 269 -3.70 12.90 7.64
N GLY A 270 -2.72 12.67 8.51
CA GLY A 270 -2.89 13.04 9.91
C GLY A 270 -2.98 14.56 10.01
N GLU A 271 -4.19 15.11 9.89
CA GLU A 271 -4.69 16.37 10.48
C GLU A 271 -6.05 16.72 9.83
N SER A 272 -7.11 16.91 10.61
CA SER A 272 -7.49 18.19 11.22
C SER A 272 -7.49 19.34 10.21
N LYS A 273 -8.70 19.76 9.80
CA LYS A 273 -9.07 21.02 9.14
C LYS A 273 -7.88 21.91 8.66
N ALA A 274 -7.24 21.57 7.54
CA ALA A 274 -6.30 22.50 6.90
C ALA A 274 -6.15 22.34 5.37
N VAL A 275 -6.88 21.43 4.70
CA VAL A 275 -6.81 21.27 3.23
C VAL A 275 -7.78 22.24 2.52
N THR A 276 -7.84 23.49 2.98
CA THR A 276 -8.54 24.58 2.27
C THR A 276 -7.62 25.68 1.77
N GLU A 277 -6.30 25.60 1.99
CA GLU A 277 -5.40 26.72 1.62
C GLU A 277 -4.28 26.36 0.64
N VAL A 278 -4.33 25.21 -0.05
CA VAL A 278 -3.42 24.92 -1.17
C VAL A 278 -4.21 24.67 -2.44
N SER A 279 -5.04 25.64 -2.84
CA SER A 279 -5.57 25.73 -4.21
C SER A 279 -5.91 27.16 -4.63
N SER A 280 -5.25 28.16 -4.05
CA SER A 280 -5.19 29.50 -4.62
C SER A 280 -3.74 29.89 -4.79
N GLU A 281 -3.40 30.29 -6.01
CA GLU A 281 -2.08 30.74 -6.50
C GLU A 281 -1.15 29.59 -6.94
N ALA A 282 -0.62 29.50 -8.16
CA ALA A 282 -0.75 30.14 -9.48
C ALA A 282 0.26 29.37 -10.40
N PRO A 283 0.35 29.58 -11.74
CA PRO A 283 -0.49 30.35 -12.66
C PRO A 283 -1.28 29.49 -13.66
#